data_AF-A0A2N3I237-F1
#
_entry.id   AF-A0A2N3I237-F1
#
_cell.length_a   1.000
_cell.length_b   1.000
_cell.length_c   1.000
_cell.angle_alpha   90.00
_cell.angle_beta   90.00
_cell.angle_gamma   90.00
#
_symmetry.space_group_name_H-M   'P 1'
#
loop_
_entity.id
_entity.type
_entity.pdbx_description
1 polymer ?
#
loop_
_entity_poly.entity_id
_entity_poly.type
_entity_poly.pdbx_seq_one_letter_code
_entity_poly.pdbx_strand_id
1 'polypeptide(L)'
;MRKILFVFLLVLCTGVVSFAQINQSNINQVGVDNSSTVEQVGIFNINDIYQNGTDNIAEVTQYGFLNMSFLEQYGFGNEYYATQSRSNFSNAYQLGWDNYISVWQKGANSSFVTQFIGMENSAVVKQFGRNLSEVNQFFSYKESANVFQSGWLNYSNILQTGSYDVAKVSQWGTLNVSDIDQLNTFANAALVSQNGSFNDAKIYQKSGQNNNAEIYQEGKNNSAFIEQMYVGNDNNAVAIQKGNSNTVKTEQYGGSLNNSYVDQKGNGNDAYSYQGAGSDNLIEINQEKKNNYAYAAQRMGNNNEISITQHGNANYGAVYQNEGSYNYGMIDQRGKANYANIEQVGGELNWSLVTQRGKMNKANVLQNGGYFNTAEVEQYGQENEAMITQVDGSFSDAYIGQEGKSNEAEILQVDNYASYAGVAQLGNENYAYIEQFETSNTFAGIIQVGNGNAAGIGQYEVDNSYALIQQYGDDNEAVSIQAYGENNVAVTTQIGAENMSYTEQIGSNNTVSVYQNGFGHSSIVTQYGNGNTATVSQYNGF
;
A
#
# COMPACT_ATOMS: atom_id res chain seq x y z
N MET A 1 -0.46 53.96 4.35
CA MET A 1 0.55 54.28 3.31
C MET A 1 1.12 55.70 3.39
N ARG A 2 0.32 56.79 3.46
CA ARG A 2 0.88 58.17 3.49
C ARG A 2 1.75 58.53 4.72
N LYS A 3 1.57 57.86 5.87
CA LYS A 3 2.41 58.05 7.07
C LYS A 3 3.79 57.35 6.98
N ILE A 4 3.92 56.33 6.12
CA ILE A 4 5.15 55.52 5.97
C ILE A 4 6.23 56.29 5.21
N LEU A 5 5.84 57.06 4.19
CA LEU A 5 6.78 57.82 3.35
C LEU A 5 7.43 58.99 4.11
N PHE A 6 6.71 59.60 5.06
CA PHE A 6 7.19 60.76 5.81
C PHE A 6 8.26 60.40 6.85
N VAL A 7 8.14 59.21 7.46
CA VAL A 7 9.12 58.67 8.41
C VAL A 7 10.41 58.26 7.70
N PHE A 8 10.30 57.66 6.50
CA PHE A 8 11.47 57.28 5.69
C PHE A 8 12.32 58.50 5.27
N LEU A 9 11.68 59.62 4.92
CA LEU A 9 12.37 60.84 4.50
C LEU A 9 13.08 61.55 5.67
N LEU A 10 12.53 61.45 6.89
CA LEU A 10 13.07 62.10 8.09
C LEU A 10 14.30 61.38 8.65
N VAL A 11 14.33 60.05 8.51
CA VAL A 11 15.46 59.18 8.89
C VAL A 11 16.65 59.36 7.93
N LEU A 12 16.40 59.64 6.64
CA LEU A 12 17.45 59.90 5.65
C LEU A 12 18.15 61.27 5.84
N CYS A 13 17.49 62.23 6.48
CA CYS A 13 17.98 63.60 6.60
C CYS A 13 18.72 63.91 7.92
N THR A 14 18.74 63.00 8.90
CA THR A 14 19.37 63.22 10.21
C THR A 14 20.53 62.24 10.40
N GLY A 15 21.69 62.59 9.85
CA GLY A 15 22.95 61.83 9.93
C GLY A 15 23.57 61.76 11.34
N VAL A 16 22.80 61.35 12.33
CA VAL A 16 23.26 61.05 13.69
C VAL A 16 22.70 59.69 14.07
N VAL A 17 23.58 58.79 14.47
CA VAL A 17 23.28 57.41 14.86
C VAL A 17 22.35 57.42 16.08
N SER A 18 21.04 57.43 15.82
CA SER A 18 20.01 57.11 16.80
C SER A 18 19.34 55.82 16.35
N PHE A 19 19.71 54.69 16.98
CA PHE A 19 18.89 53.49 16.95
C PHE A 19 17.61 53.76 17.75
N ALA A 20 16.65 54.44 17.14
CA ALA A 20 15.29 54.48 17.67
C ALA A 20 14.66 53.10 17.40
N GLN A 21 14.42 52.33 18.45
CA GLN A 21 13.58 51.14 18.39
C GLN A 21 12.17 51.58 17.93
N ILE A 22 11.84 51.39 16.65
CA ILE A 22 10.48 51.63 16.15
C ILE A 22 9.68 50.37 16.40
N ASN A 23 9.21 50.16 17.63
CA ASN A 23 8.26 49.09 17.94
C ASN A 23 6.86 49.69 18.07
N GLN A 24 5.86 49.04 17.49
CA GLN A 24 4.46 49.46 17.53
C GLN A 24 3.64 48.35 18.18
N SER A 25 2.93 48.66 19.25
CA SER A 25 1.96 47.77 19.87
C SER A 25 0.61 48.49 20.00
N ASN A 26 -0.43 47.90 19.43
CA ASN A 26 -1.82 48.34 19.58
C ASN A 26 -2.61 47.24 20.30
N ILE A 27 -3.35 47.62 21.34
CA ILE A 27 -4.14 46.69 22.15
C ILE A 27 -5.52 47.34 22.34
N ASN A 28 -6.58 46.66 21.93
CA ASN A 28 -7.96 47.11 22.09
C ASN A 28 -8.79 45.98 22.71
N GLN A 29 -9.27 46.20 23.94
CA GLN A 29 -10.01 45.22 24.72
C GLN A 29 -11.41 45.75 25.04
N VAL A 30 -12.44 44.94 24.80
CA VAL A 30 -13.84 45.24 25.12
C VAL A 30 -14.43 44.07 25.90
N GLY A 31 -15.00 44.32 27.09
CA GLY A 31 -15.61 43.30 27.94
C GLY A 31 -15.00 43.23 29.34
N VAL A 32 -14.95 42.04 29.96
CA VAL A 32 -14.62 41.85 31.39
C VAL A 32 -13.40 40.93 31.54
N ASP A 33 -12.44 41.29 32.39
CA ASP A 33 -11.29 40.43 32.77
C ASP A 33 -10.39 39.90 31.62
N ASN A 34 -10.38 40.56 30.45
CA ASN A 34 -9.41 40.27 29.39
C ASN A 34 -7.99 40.75 29.78
N SER A 35 -6.97 39.93 29.54
CA SER A 35 -5.56 40.22 29.82
C SER A 35 -4.73 40.25 28.52
N SER A 36 -3.89 41.27 28.36
CA SER A 36 -2.96 41.39 27.22
C SER A 36 -1.58 41.87 27.70
N THR A 37 -0.53 41.10 27.41
CA THR A 37 0.87 41.42 27.74
C THR A 37 1.73 41.39 26.48
N VAL A 38 2.50 42.44 26.23
CA VAL A 38 3.37 42.55 25.05
C VAL A 38 4.77 43.01 25.44
N GLU A 39 5.78 42.22 25.15
CA GLU A 39 7.20 42.55 25.32
C GLU A 39 7.90 42.60 23.95
N GLN A 40 8.47 43.76 23.59
CA GLN A 40 9.14 43.96 22.31
C GLN A 40 10.54 44.53 22.52
N VAL A 41 11.58 43.80 22.10
CA VAL A 41 12.99 44.23 22.17
C VAL A 41 13.61 44.15 20.78
N GLY A 42 13.95 45.30 20.19
CA GLY A 42 14.48 45.37 18.82
C GLY A 42 13.91 46.52 18.00
N ILE A 43 13.88 46.39 16.66
CA ILE A 43 13.49 47.46 15.73
C ILE A 43 12.42 46.92 14.76
N PHE A 44 11.36 47.68 14.50
CA PHE A 44 10.25 47.33 13.60
C PHE A 44 9.41 46.12 14.03
N ASN A 45 9.34 45.82 15.33
CA ASN A 45 8.35 44.86 15.82
C ASN A 45 6.95 45.50 15.83
N ILE A 46 5.96 44.84 15.25
CA ILE A 46 4.56 45.27 15.18
C ILE A 46 3.70 44.22 15.89
N ASN A 47 2.84 44.69 16.78
CA ASN A 47 1.82 43.89 17.43
C ASN A 47 0.47 44.63 17.34
N ASP A 48 -0.60 43.92 16.99
CA ASP A 48 -1.98 44.42 17.04
C ASP A 48 -2.86 43.33 17.67
N ILE A 49 -3.46 43.63 18.83
CA ILE A 49 -4.32 42.72 19.59
C ILE A 49 -5.70 43.36 19.75
N TYR A 50 -6.73 42.65 19.28
CA TYR A 50 -8.13 42.98 19.54
C TYR A 50 -8.79 41.84 20.33
N GLN A 51 -9.32 42.13 21.52
CA GLN A 51 -10.04 41.17 22.35
C GLN A 51 -11.45 41.69 22.67
N ASN A 52 -12.48 40.88 22.43
CA ASN A 52 -13.87 41.23 22.74
C ASN A 52 -14.59 40.08 23.44
N GLY A 53 -14.85 40.22 24.74
CA GLY A 53 -15.53 39.19 25.54
C GLY A 53 -15.03 39.13 26.97
N THR A 54 -14.97 37.93 27.55
CA THR A 54 -14.63 37.73 28.96
C THR A 54 -13.43 36.78 29.12
N ASP A 55 -12.53 37.07 30.06
CA ASP A 55 -11.39 36.19 30.42
C ASP A 55 -10.44 35.80 29.27
N ASN A 56 -10.38 36.56 28.17
CA ASN A 56 -9.43 36.26 27.08
C ASN A 56 -8.01 36.69 27.45
N ILE A 57 -7.00 35.86 27.17
CA ILE A 57 -5.59 36.10 27.46
C ILE A 57 -4.79 36.18 26.16
N ALA A 58 -3.94 37.20 26.03
CA ALA A 58 -2.98 37.34 24.94
C ALA A 58 -1.59 37.72 25.48
N GLU A 59 -0.56 36.94 25.17
CA GLU A 59 0.83 37.22 25.52
C GLU A 59 1.72 37.18 24.27
N VAL A 60 2.41 38.28 23.98
CA VAL A 60 3.28 38.39 22.79
C VAL A 60 4.66 38.89 23.17
N THR A 61 5.68 38.08 22.89
CA THR A 61 7.09 38.42 23.10
C THR A 61 7.84 38.44 21.76
N GLN A 62 8.48 39.55 21.40
CA GLN A 62 9.17 39.73 20.12
C GLN A 62 10.59 40.27 20.29
N TYR A 63 11.59 39.54 19.78
CA TYR A 63 13.00 39.91 19.82
C TYR A 63 13.58 40.11 18.41
N GLY A 64 14.24 41.23 18.13
CA GLY A 64 14.97 41.44 16.87
C GLY A 64 14.33 42.40 15.87
N PHE A 65 14.34 42.07 14.58
CA PHE A 65 14.02 42.99 13.48
C PHE A 65 12.82 42.52 12.65
N LEU A 66 11.74 43.31 12.62
CA LEU A 66 10.56 43.05 11.78
C LEU A 66 9.76 41.78 12.17
N ASN A 67 9.43 41.60 13.45
CA ASN A 67 8.40 40.62 13.84
C ASN A 67 7.01 41.26 13.79
N MET A 68 6.02 40.56 13.24
CA MET A 68 4.63 41.01 13.15
C MET A 68 3.71 39.97 13.79
N SER A 69 2.85 40.41 14.72
CA SER A 69 1.82 39.58 15.35
C SER A 69 0.47 40.30 15.28
N PHE A 70 -0.53 39.66 14.70
CA PHE A 70 -1.91 40.15 14.65
C PHE A 70 -2.82 39.12 15.34
N LEU A 71 -3.65 39.58 16.26
CA LEU A 71 -4.58 38.74 17.01
C LEU A 71 -5.96 39.39 17.07
N GLU A 72 -6.98 38.61 16.72
CA GLU A 72 -8.38 38.93 17.03
C GLU A 72 -9.01 37.78 17.85
N GLN A 73 -9.49 38.07 19.05
CA GLN A 73 -10.16 37.11 19.94
C GLN A 73 -11.57 37.59 20.30
N TYR A 74 -12.55 36.70 20.18
CA TYR A 74 -13.95 36.94 20.53
C TYR A 74 -14.50 35.79 21.37
N GLY A 75 -15.16 36.10 22.49
CA GLY A 75 -15.82 35.09 23.32
C GLY A 75 -15.24 34.96 24.74
N PHE A 76 -15.19 33.73 25.26
CA PHE A 76 -14.85 33.45 26.66
C PHE A 76 -13.56 32.64 26.74
N GLY A 77 -12.61 33.04 27.60
CA GLY A 77 -11.48 32.17 28.00
C GLY A 77 -10.47 31.81 26.90
N ASN A 78 -10.43 32.51 25.76
CA ASN A 78 -9.49 32.17 24.70
C ASN A 78 -8.07 32.64 25.07
N GLU A 79 -7.07 31.79 24.84
CA GLU A 79 -5.67 32.05 25.14
C GLU A 79 -4.79 32.07 23.87
N TYR A 80 -3.94 33.09 23.74
CA TYR A 80 -2.94 33.21 22.68
C TYR A 80 -1.57 33.54 23.26
N TYR A 81 -0.55 32.74 22.92
CA TYR A 81 0.84 32.98 23.29
C TYR A 81 1.71 33.01 22.03
N ALA A 82 2.44 34.10 21.78
CA ALA A 82 3.37 34.19 20.67
C ALA A 82 4.77 34.61 21.12
N THR A 83 5.79 33.87 20.71
CA THR A 83 7.20 34.25 20.87
C THR A 83 7.89 34.25 19.51
N GLN A 84 8.39 35.40 19.06
CA GLN A 84 9.02 35.56 17.75
C GLN A 84 10.43 36.15 17.89
N SER A 85 11.39 35.62 17.12
CA SER A 85 12.74 36.16 17.08
C SER A 85 13.31 36.29 15.67
N ARG A 86 13.92 37.45 15.37
CA ARG A 86 14.31 37.94 14.03
C ARG A 86 13.14 38.52 13.26
N SER A 87 12.69 37.95 12.14
CA SER A 87 11.74 38.55 11.18
C SER A 87 10.55 37.64 10.87
N ASN A 88 9.70 37.34 11.87
CA ASN A 88 8.58 36.40 11.69
C ASN A 88 7.22 37.09 11.60
N PHE A 89 6.25 36.40 11.01
CA PHE A 89 4.86 36.83 10.91
C PHE A 89 3.94 35.79 11.57
N SER A 90 3.04 36.25 12.44
CA SER A 90 1.97 35.45 13.03
C SER A 90 0.65 36.20 12.88
N ASN A 91 -0.38 35.50 12.41
CA ASN A 91 -1.76 35.99 12.40
C ASN A 91 -2.66 34.94 13.03
N ALA A 92 -3.42 35.33 14.05
CA ALA A 92 -4.30 34.44 14.78
C ALA A 92 -5.71 35.05 14.92
N TYR A 93 -6.72 34.21 14.71
CA TYR A 93 -8.13 34.55 14.90
C TYR A 93 -8.79 33.47 15.77
N GLN A 94 -9.44 33.86 16.87
CA GLN A 94 -10.20 32.96 17.73
C GLN A 94 -11.62 33.51 17.96
N LEU A 95 -12.63 32.70 17.69
CA LEU A 95 -14.03 32.97 18.01
C LEU A 95 -14.61 31.74 18.69
N GLY A 96 -14.94 31.83 19.97
CA GLY A 96 -15.45 30.68 20.72
C GLY A 96 -15.08 30.69 22.20
N TRP A 97 -15.10 29.51 22.81
CA TRP A 97 -14.85 29.32 24.24
C TRP A 97 -13.60 28.46 24.48
N ASP A 98 -12.71 28.91 25.37
CA ASP A 98 -11.55 28.16 25.88
C ASP A 98 -10.59 27.65 24.78
N ASN A 99 -10.46 28.38 23.66
CA ASN A 99 -9.52 27.97 22.61
C ASN A 99 -8.09 28.43 22.94
N TYR A 100 -7.10 27.61 22.58
CA TYR A 100 -5.69 27.83 22.85
C TYR A 100 -4.86 27.89 21.55
N ILE A 101 -4.04 28.94 21.42
CA ILE A 101 -3.04 29.06 20.36
C ILE A 101 -1.67 29.37 20.97
N SER A 102 -0.65 28.62 20.54
CA SER A 102 0.75 28.91 20.86
C SER A 102 1.62 28.94 19.61
N VAL A 103 2.33 30.04 19.40
CA VAL A 103 3.22 30.25 18.25
C VAL A 103 4.64 30.55 18.73
N TRP A 104 5.62 29.74 18.30
CA TRP A 104 7.03 30.00 18.53
C TRP A 104 7.81 30.00 17.22
N GLN A 105 8.42 31.14 16.87
CA GLN A 105 9.11 31.30 15.59
C GLN A 105 10.50 31.91 15.76
N LYS A 106 11.49 31.34 15.06
CA LYS A 106 12.86 31.86 15.00
C LYS A 106 13.37 31.88 13.57
N GLY A 107 13.63 33.07 13.03
CA GLY A 107 14.06 33.25 11.64
C GLY A 107 13.13 34.16 10.85
N ALA A 108 12.65 33.68 9.71
CA ALA A 108 11.78 34.35 8.76
C ALA A 108 10.54 33.49 8.44
N ASN A 109 9.81 33.07 9.49
CA ASN A 109 8.67 32.16 9.36
C ASN A 109 7.34 32.92 9.32
N SER A 110 6.32 32.28 8.75
CA SER A 110 4.93 32.75 8.75
C SER A 110 4.00 31.69 9.31
N SER A 111 3.09 32.09 10.18
CA SER A 111 2.01 31.25 10.71
C SER A 111 0.66 31.95 10.60
N PHE A 112 -0.35 31.20 10.19
CA PHE A 112 -1.75 31.61 10.16
C PHE A 112 -2.56 30.58 10.94
N VAL A 113 -3.24 31.02 12.00
CA VAL A 113 -4.05 30.12 12.85
C VAL A 113 -5.45 30.69 13.00
N THR A 114 -6.46 29.95 12.53
CA THR A 114 -7.87 30.33 12.65
C THR A 114 -8.61 29.27 13.46
N GLN A 115 -9.26 29.68 14.55
CA GLN A 115 -10.18 28.86 15.33
C GLN A 115 -11.54 29.58 15.34
N PHE A 116 -12.48 29.14 14.51
CA PHE A 116 -13.73 29.87 14.26
C PHE A 116 -14.95 29.05 14.71
N ILE A 117 -15.69 29.60 15.66
CA ILE A 117 -16.84 28.95 16.34
C ILE A 117 -16.40 27.60 16.93
N GLY A 118 -15.30 27.64 17.69
CA GLY A 118 -14.65 26.48 18.30
C GLY A 118 -14.78 26.44 19.82
N MET A 119 -14.77 25.25 20.40
CA MET A 119 -14.73 25.06 21.85
C MET A 119 -13.54 24.16 22.23
N GLU A 120 -12.70 24.60 23.17
CA GLU A 120 -11.54 23.84 23.68
C GLU A 120 -10.53 23.40 22.60
N ASN A 121 -10.45 24.08 21.45
CA ASN A 121 -9.49 23.72 20.41
C ASN A 121 -8.07 24.20 20.75
N SER A 122 -7.06 23.44 20.35
CA SER A 122 -5.64 23.73 20.60
C SER A 122 -4.84 23.72 19.31
N ALA A 123 -4.05 24.78 19.07
CA ALA A 123 -3.11 24.85 17.97
C ALA A 123 -1.73 25.30 18.46
N VAL A 124 -0.68 24.51 18.17
CA VAL A 124 0.71 24.80 18.53
C VAL A 124 1.57 24.81 17.28
N VAL A 125 2.24 25.92 17.01
CA VAL A 125 3.12 26.09 15.84
C VAL A 125 4.53 26.45 16.29
N LYS A 126 5.51 25.62 15.95
CA LYS A 126 6.94 25.83 16.23
C LYS A 126 7.73 25.82 14.92
N GLN A 127 8.33 26.95 14.55
CA GLN A 127 9.04 27.09 13.27
C GLN A 127 10.45 27.68 13.42
N PHE A 128 11.43 27.07 12.75
CA PHE A 128 12.83 27.53 12.72
C PHE A 128 13.32 27.66 11.28
N GLY A 129 13.94 28.80 10.93
CA GLY A 129 14.41 29.08 9.57
C GLY A 129 13.41 29.93 8.80
N ARG A 130 12.91 29.46 7.65
CA ARG A 130 11.95 30.20 6.80
C ARG A 130 10.82 29.27 6.35
N ASN A 131 9.78 29.09 7.13
CA ASN A 131 8.68 28.15 6.83
C ASN A 131 7.31 28.84 6.86
N LEU A 132 6.32 28.19 6.27
CA LEU A 132 4.92 28.62 6.27
C LEU A 132 4.05 27.52 6.90
N SER A 133 3.19 27.91 7.82
CA SER A 133 2.20 27.04 8.44
C SER A 133 0.83 27.72 8.43
N GLU A 134 -0.19 26.94 8.10
CA GLU A 134 -1.59 27.30 8.18
C GLU A 134 -2.33 26.24 8.99
N VAL A 135 -3.10 26.68 9.98
CA VAL A 135 -3.94 25.82 10.83
C VAL A 135 -5.33 26.43 10.90
N ASN A 136 -6.33 25.68 10.47
CA ASN A 136 -7.72 26.11 10.40
C ASN A 136 -8.61 25.10 11.12
N GLN A 137 -9.24 25.50 12.22
CA GLN A 137 -10.16 24.70 13.02
C GLN A 137 -11.54 25.40 13.00
N PHE A 138 -12.51 24.83 12.28
CA PHE A 138 -13.83 25.45 12.05
C PHE A 138 -14.97 24.61 12.64
N PHE A 139 -15.90 25.24 13.37
CA PHE A 139 -17.09 24.58 13.91
C PHE A 139 -16.77 23.31 14.72
N SER A 140 -15.66 23.32 15.46
CA SER A 140 -15.05 22.11 16.01
C SER A 140 -14.96 22.12 17.54
N TYR A 141 -14.79 20.94 18.13
CA TYR A 141 -14.68 20.74 19.58
C TYR A 141 -13.47 19.90 19.94
N LYS A 142 -12.58 20.39 20.82
CA LYS A 142 -11.39 19.67 21.31
C LYS A 142 -10.43 19.18 20.23
N GLU A 143 -10.30 19.92 19.14
CA GLU A 143 -9.31 19.64 18.11
C GLU A 143 -7.89 19.97 18.58
N SER A 144 -6.91 19.16 18.18
CA SER A 144 -5.50 19.41 18.46
C SER A 144 -4.65 19.43 17.19
N ALA A 145 -4.02 20.56 16.91
CA ALA A 145 -3.07 20.72 15.81
C ALA A 145 -1.67 21.06 16.33
N ASN A 146 -0.65 20.31 15.92
CA ASN A 146 0.74 20.57 16.31
C ASN A 146 1.66 20.57 15.08
N VAL A 147 2.22 21.73 14.74
CA VAL A 147 3.13 21.90 13.62
C VAL A 147 4.54 22.20 14.13
N PHE A 148 5.49 21.35 13.76
CA PHE A 148 6.92 21.60 13.91
C PHE A 148 7.58 21.66 12.53
N GLN A 149 8.28 22.75 12.21
CA GLN A 149 9.03 22.90 10.97
C GLN A 149 10.43 23.46 11.24
N SER A 150 11.44 22.86 10.63
CA SER A 150 12.83 23.32 10.74
C SER A 150 13.51 23.27 9.37
N GLY A 151 13.94 24.44 8.86
CA GLY A 151 14.64 24.55 7.58
C GLY A 151 14.13 25.67 6.68
N TRP A 152 14.06 25.42 5.38
CA TRP A 152 13.83 26.47 4.37
C TRP A 152 12.68 26.12 3.41
N LEU A 153 11.67 26.98 3.38
CA LEU A 153 10.47 26.92 2.56
C LEU A 153 9.65 25.63 2.75
N ASN A 154 9.60 25.05 3.96
CA ASN A 154 8.62 24.01 4.23
C ASN A 154 7.22 24.63 4.37
N TYR A 155 6.20 23.95 3.87
CA TYR A 155 4.80 24.34 3.94
C TYR A 155 3.99 23.25 4.66
N SER A 156 3.14 23.67 5.59
CA SER A 156 2.21 22.80 6.30
C SER A 156 0.83 23.44 6.33
N ASN A 157 -0.19 22.69 5.93
CA ASN A 157 -1.60 23.04 6.06
C ASN A 157 -2.32 22.00 6.93
N ILE A 158 -3.14 22.46 7.86
CA ILE A 158 -4.03 21.63 8.67
C ILE A 158 -5.42 22.24 8.64
N LEU A 159 -6.43 21.47 8.25
CA LEU A 159 -7.85 21.81 8.32
C LEU A 159 -8.61 20.76 9.13
N GLN A 160 -9.25 21.17 10.22
CA GLN A 160 -10.07 20.29 11.06
C GLN A 160 -11.46 20.90 11.25
N THR A 161 -12.52 20.10 11.04
CA THR A 161 -13.91 20.53 11.28
C THR A 161 -14.71 19.52 12.10
N GLY A 162 -14.03 18.58 12.75
CA GLY A 162 -14.61 17.48 13.52
C GLY A 162 -14.69 17.73 15.02
N SER A 163 -14.56 16.66 15.79
CA SER A 163 -14.39 16.74 17.24
C SER A 163 -13.33 15.76 17.72
N TYR A 164 -12.49 16.18 18.67
CA TYR A 164 -11.41 15.38 19.26
C TYR A 164 -10.32 14.92 18.28
N ASP A 165 -10.24 15.45 17.06
CA ASP A 165 -9.21 15.00 16.12
C ASP A 165 -7.83 15.57 16.48
N VAL A 166 -6.79 14.79 16.14
CA VAL A 166 -5.38 15.13 16.39
C VAL A 166 -4.63 15.15 15.07
N ALA A 167 -4.08 16.32 14.71
CA ALA A 167 -3.21 16.51 13.56
C ALA A 167 -1.81 16.92 14.01
N LYS A 168 -0.78 16.20 13.56
CA LYS A 168 0.62 16.51 13.88
C LYS A 168 1.49 16.49 12.63
N VAL A 169 2.31 17.55 12.49
CA VAL A 169 3.27 17.71 11.40
C VAL A 169 4.66 17.94 11.97
N SER A 170 5.65 17.21 11.46
CA SER A 170 7.08 17.42 11.75
C SER A 170 7.88 17.41 10.45
N GLN A 171 8.33 18.58 10.00
CA GLN A 171 9.10 18.71 8.76
C GLN A 171 10.53 19.22 9.02
N TRP A 172 11.51 18.53 8.46
CA TRP A 172 12.92 18.89 8.49
C TRP A 172 13.48 18.99 7.07
N GLY A 173 14.21 20.07 6.78
CA GLY A 173 14.90 20.25 5.51
C GLY A 173 14.28 21.34 4.64
N THR A 174 14.12 21.10 3.34
CA THR A 174 13.77 22.16 2.38
C THR A 174 12.62 21.81 1.47
N LEU A 175 11.67 22.73 1.28
CA LEU A 175 10.59 22.57 0.30
C LEU A 175 9.74 21.31 0.52
N ASN A 176 9.61 20.83 1.76
CA ASN A 176 8.65 19.78 2.07
C ASN A 176 7.26 20.38 2.20
N VAL A 177 6.26 19.66 1.72
CA VAL A 177 4.84 20.03 1.70
C VAL A 177 4.06 18.98 2.49
N SER A 178 3.23 19.44 3.42
CA SER A 178 2.29 18.59 4.14
C SER A 178 0.90 19.22 4.17
N ASP A 179 -0.12 18.41 3.90
CA ASP A 179 -1.53 18.80 3.90
C ASP A 179 -2.35 17.78 4.70
N ILE A 180 -3.03 18.21 5.75
CA ILE A 180 -3.91 17.36 6.58
C ILE A 180 -5.30 17.97 6.59
N ASP A 181 -6.28 17.25 6.06
CA ASP A 181 -7.71 17.60 6.11
C ASP A 181 -8.46 16.53 6.91
N GLN A 182 -9.09 16.93 8.03
CA GLN A 182 -9.95 16.09 8.86
C GLN A 182 -11.36 16.71 8.92
N LEU A 183 -12.27 16.23 8.07
CA LEU A 183 -13.56 16.86 7.80
C LEU A 183 -14.73 16.07 8.38
N ASN A 184 -15.44 16.67 9.33
CA ASN A 184 -16.58 16.06 10.04
C ASN A 184 -16.23 14.70 10.67
N THR A 185 -15.06 14.62 11.29
CA THR A 185 -14.49 13.41 11.89
C THR A 185 -14.67 13.40 13.41
N PHE A 186 -14.45 12.25 14.04
CA PHE A 186 -14.48 12.12 15.49
C PHE A 186 -13.27 11.31 15.98
N ALA A 187 -12.40 11.93 16.77
CA ALA A 187 -11.23 11.31 17.39
C ALA A 187 -10.24 10.66 16.40
N ASN A 188 -10.14 11.17 15.17
CA ASN A 188 -9.16 10.69 14.19
C ASN A 188 -7.77 11.26 14.46
N ALA A 189 -6.74 10.46 14.17
CA ALA A 189 -5.34 10.87 14.26
C ALA A 189 -4.70 10.94 12.87
N ALA A 190 -4.00 12.03 12.60
CA ALA A 190 -3.22 12.26 11.39
C ALA A 190 -1.80 12.73 11.74
N LEU A 191 -0.79 11.99 11.29
CA LEU A 191 0.62 12.29 11.53
C LEU A 191 1.39 12.37 10.21
N VAL A 192 2.10 13.48 10.00
CA VAL A 192 3.06 13.62 8.90
C VAL A 192 4.45 13.92 9.46
N SER A 193 5.42 13.10 9.10
CA SER A 193 6.84 13.31 9.42
C SER A 193 7.68 13.25 8.15
N GLN A 194 8.32 14.37 7.79
CA GLN A 194 9.14 14.47 6.59
C GLN A 194 10.56 14.93 6.93
N ASN A 195 11.56 14.21 6.43
CA ASN A 195 12.97 14.57 6.56
C ASN A 195 13.64 14.55 5.19
N GLY A 196 14.06 15.71 4.70
CA GLY A 196 14.78 15.84 3.43
C GLY A 196 14.28 17.00 2.58
N SER A 197 14.09 16.78 1.28
CA SER A 197 13.75 17.86 0.36
C SER A 197 12.67 17.50 -0.66
N PHE A 198 11.73 18.40 -0.93
CA PHE A 198 10.67 18.21 -1.92
C PHE A 198 9.77 16.99 -1.65
N ASN A 199 9.66 16.56 -0.39
CA ASN A 199 8.70 15.52 -0.05
C ASN A 199 7.30 16.12 0.05
N ASP A 200 6.30 15.43 -0.49
CA ASP A 200 4.89 15.82 -0.50
C ASP A 200 4.07 14.76 0.22
N ALA A 201 3.31 15.18 1.23
CA ALA A 201 2.51 14.30 2.07
C ALA A 201 1.12 14.88 2.22
N LYS A 202 0.10 14.10 1.87
CA LYS A 202 -1.29 14.50 2.05
C LYS A 202 -2.09 13.43 2.79
N ILE A 203 -2.80 13.84 3.83
CA ILE A 203 -3.77 13.03 4.57
C ILE A 203 -5.14 13.68 4.41
N TYR A 204 -6.11 12.91 3.93
CA TYR A 204 -7.51 13.31 3.80
C TYR A 204 -8.40 12.32 4.55
N GLN A 205 -8.96 12.73 5.68
CA GLN A 205 -9.88 11.93 6.50
C GLN A 205 -11.27 12.59 6.51
N LYS A 206 -12.34 11.85 6.19
CA LYS A 206 -13.70 12.40 6.10
C LYS A 206 -14.76 11.47 6.66
N SER A 207 -15.54 11.98 7.63
CA SER A 207 -16.73 11.31 8.20
C SER A 207 -16.52 9.97 8.91
N GLY A 208 -15.28 9.59 9.22
CA GLY A 208 -14.96 8.38 10.01
C GLY A 208 -14.57 8.69 11.46
N GLN A 209 -14.54 7.65 12.30
CA GLN A 209 -14.24 7.74 13.74
C GLN A 209 -13.00 6.91 14.12
N ASN A 210 -12.17 7.42 15.04
CA ASN A 210 -10.96 6.76 15.54
C ASN A 210 -9.97 6.27 14.46
N ASN A 211 -10.00 6.84 13.26
CA ASN A 211 -9.10 6.41 12.19
C ASN A 211 -7.70 7.01 12.39
N ASN A 212 -6.67 6.21 12.17
CA ASN A 212 -5.27 6.62 12.21
C ASN A 212 -4.69 6.67 10.79
N ALA A 213 -4.02 7.78 10.46
CA ALA A 213 -3.27 7.95 9.23
C ALA A 213 -1.86 8.48 9.55
N GLU A 214 -0.83 7.77 9.12
CA GLU A 214 0.57 8.16 9.34
C GLU A 214 1.37 8.14 8.05
N ILE A 215 2.07 9.24 7.77
CA ILE A 215 3.03 9.34 6.66
C ILE A 215 4.41 9.65 7.24
N TYR A 216 5.38 8.78 6.93
CA TYR A 216 6.80 9.01 7.20
C TYR A 216 7.60 9.03 5.89
N GLN A 217 8.27 10.14 5.58
CA GLN A 217 9.09 10.27 4.37
C GLN A 217 10.51 10.72 4.72
N GLU A 218 11.50 9.97 4.24
CA GLU A 218 12.91 10.29 4.35
C GLU A 218 13.57 10.32 2.96
N GLY A 219 14.22 11.43 2.61
CA GLY A 219 14.94 11.58 1.35
C GLY A 219 14.38 12.69 0.44
N LYS A 220 14.29 12.46 -0.88
CA LYS A 220 13.96 13.53 -1.84
C LYS A 220 12.83 13.19 -2.79
N ASN A 221 11.94 14.14 -3.09
CA ASN A 221 10.86 13.98 -4.07
C ASN A 221 9.93 12.78 -3.79
N ASN A 222 9.79 12.33 -2.53
CA ASN A 222 8.82 11.28 -2.22
C ASN A 222 7.41 11.88 -2.12
N SER A 223 6.40 11.20 -2.66
CA SER A 223 5.00 11.61 -2.61
C SER A 223 4.15 10.52 -1.92
N ALA A 224 3.37 10.91 -0.91
CA ALA A 224 2.48 10.00 -0.19
C ALA A 224 1.11 10.63 -0.03
N PHE A 225 0.07 9.87 -0.36
CA PHE A 225 -1.32 10.29 -0.19
C PHE A 225 -2.10 9.20 0.55
N ILE A 226 -2.68 9.54 1.69
CA ILE A 226 -3.59 8.68 2.45
C ILE A 226 -4.98 9.32 2.42
N GLU A 227 -5.96 8.57 1.95
CA GLU A 227 -7.37 8.96 1.88
C GLU A 227 -8.22 7.96 2.65
N GLN A 228 -8.86 8.41 3.74
CA GLN A 228 -9.81 7.61 4.52
C GLN A 228 -11.18 8.31 4.48
N MET A 229 -12.14 7.72 3.77
CA MET A 229 -13.44 8.35 3.50
C MET A 229 -14.61 7.43 3.90
N TYR A 230 -15.76 8.05 4.11
CA TYR A 230 -17.02 7.40 4.54
C TYR A 230 -16.99 6.95 6.01
N VAL A 231 -18.10 6.40 6.52
CA VAL A 231 -18.33 6.07 7.94
C VAL A 231 -17.52 4.83 8.38
N GLY A 232 -16.20 4.88 8.19
CA GLY A 232 -15.27 3.86 8.65
C GLY A 232 -14.77 4.13 10.07
N ASN A 233 -14.63 3.08 10.86
CA ASN A 233 -14.24 3.16 12.27
C ASN A 233 -12.94 2.38 12.52
N ASP A 234 -12.02 2.97 13.29
CA ASP A 234 -10.78 2.30 13.74
C ASP A 234 -9.88 1.78 12.60
N ASN A 235 -9.92 2.41 11.42
CA ASN A 235 -9.04 2.06 10.31
C ASN A 235 -7.66 2.70 10.49
N ASN A 236 -6.60 1.97 10.13
CA ASN A 236 -5.21 2.39 10.29
C ASN A 236 -4.49 2.33 8.94
N ALA A 237 -3.93 3.45 8.50
CA ALA A 237 -3.16 3.56 7.27
C ALA A 237 -1.78 4.15 7.58
N VAL A 238 -0.73 3.44 7.20
CA VAL A 238 0.67 3.84 7.43
C VAL A 238 1.44 3.76 6.12
N ALA A 239 2.03 4.88 5.71
CA ALA A 239 2.89 4.98 4.54
C ALA A 239 4.31 5.43 4.95
N ILE A 240 5.30 4.58 4.70
CA ILE A 240 6.71 4.82 4.99
C ILE A 240 7.48 4.82 3.66
N GLN A 241 8.18 5.90 3.37
CA GLN A 241 9.02 6.03 2.17
C GLN A 241 10.42 6.48 2.55
N LYS A 242 11.43 5.71 2.14
CA LYS A 242 12.85 6.04 2.34
C LYS A 242 13.60 6.00 1.01
N GLY A 243 14.16 7.12 0.60
CA GLY A 243 14.95 7.25 -0.64
C GLY A 243 14.44 8.37 -1.53
N ASN A 244 14.43 8.17 -2.87
CA ASN A 244 14.09 9.26 -3.79
C ASN A 244 12.98 8.91 -4.77
N SER A 245 12.06 9.84 -5.03
CA SER A 245 11.04 9.70 -6.06
C SER A 245 10.14 8.47 -5.88
N ASN A 246 9.85 8.07 -4.65
CA ASN A 246 8.86 7.01 -4.39
C ASN A 246 7.45 7.60 -4.29
N THR A 247 6.43 6.85 -4.73
CA THR A 247 5.02 7.23 -4.66
C THR A 247 4.22 6.19 -3.86
N VAL A 248 3.49 6.62 -2.84
CA VAL A 248 2.48 5.80 -2.14
C VAL A 248 1.12 6.46 -2.28
N LYS A 249 0.11 5.65 -2.59
CA LYS A 249 -1.29 6.03 -2.47
C LYS A 249 -2.04 4.95 -1.71
N THR A 250 -2.69 5.33 -0.62
CA THR A 250 -3.51 4.45 0.22
C THR A 250 -4.92 5.03 0.30
N GLU A 251 -5.92 4.26 -0.13
CA GLU A 251 -7.33 4.63 -0.07
C GLU A 251 -8.10 3.62 0.79
N GLN A 252 -8.82 4.10 1.81
CA GLN A 252 -9.74 3.29 2.62
C GLN A 252 -11.14 3.93 2.59
N TYR A 253 -12.07 3.33 1.86
CA TYR A 253 -13.43 3.85 1.63
C TYR A 253 -14.47 3.15 2.53
N GLY A 254 -14.28 3.22 3.84
CA GLY A 254 -15.21 2.69 4.86
C GLY A 254 -14.69 1.45 5.59
N GLY A 255 -15.62 0.64 6.12
CA GLY A 255 -15.27 -0.56 6.87
C GLY A 255 -14.78 -0.30 8.30
N SER A 256 -14.45 -1.36 9.05
CA SER A 256 -13.91 -1.23 10.41
C SER A 256 -12.65 -2.06 10.61
N LEU A 257 -11.69 -1.53 11.37
CA LEU A 257 -10.45 -2.24 11.74
C LEU A 257 -9.57 -2.65 10.54
N ASN A 258 -9.68 -1.96 9.40
CA ASN A 258 -8.83 -2.24 8.25
C ASN A 258 -7.43 -1.62 8.43
N ASN A 259 -6.40 -2.42 8.21
CA ASN A 259 -5.00 -2.02 8.29
C ASN A 259 -4.37 -1.99 6.90
N SER A 260 -3.74 -0.88 6.54
CA SER A 260 -2.88 -0.79 5.36
C SER A 260 -1.50 -0.26 5.77
N TYR A 261 -0.47 -1.04 5.48
CA TYR A 261 0.93 -0.70 5.73
C TYR A 261 1.72 -0.77 4.42
N VAL A 262 2.38 0.33 4.08
CA VAL A 262 3.21 0.42 2.88
C VAL A 262 4.60 0.93 3.27
N ASP A 263 5.66 0.13 3.07
CA ASP A 263 7.07 0.49 3.28
C ASP A 263 7.84 0.41 1.95
N GLN A 264 8.27 1.56 1.44
CA GLN A 264 9.08 1.68 0.24
C GLN A 264 10.49 2.16 0.55
N LYS A 265 11.50 1.36 0.19
CA LYS A 265 12.92 1.69 0.33
C LYS A 265 13.61 1.72 -1.04
N GLY A 266 14.17 2.87 -1.42
CA GLY A 266 14.98 3.03 -2.61
C GLY A 266 14.48 4.13 -3.54
N ASN A 267 14.51 3.92 -4.86
CA ASN A 267 14.23 4.99 -5.83
C ASN A 267 13.14 4.61 -6.84
N GLY A 268 12.14 5.47 -7.03
CA GLY A 268 11.15 5.30 -8.11
C GLY A 268 10.14 4.19 -7.87
N ASN A 269 9.97 3.71 -6.63
CA ASN A 269 8.98 2.68 -6.34
C ASN A 269 7.58 3.30 -6.24
N ASP A 270 6.59 2.64 -6.82
CA ASP A 270 5.19 3.03 -6.80
C ASP A 270 4.35 1.94 -6.11
N ALA A 271 3.55 2.34 -5.13
CA ALA A 271 2.67 1.45 -4.39
C ALA A 271 1.27 2.06 -4.29
N TYR A 272 0.27 1.23 -4.56
CA TYR A 272 -1.13 1.56 -4.41
C TYR A 272 -1.81 0.52 -3.52
N SER A 273 -2.43 0.96 -2.44
CA SER A 273 -3.29 0.14 -1.59
C SER A 273 -4.71 0.69 -1.56
N TYR A 274 -5.70 -0.20 -1.70
CA TYR A 274 -7.12 0.14 -1.69
C TYR A 274 -7.88 -0.84 -0.80
N GLN A 275 -8.63 -0.33 0.19
CA GLN A 275 -9.55 -1.11 1.01
C GLN A 275 -10.96 -0.49 0.96
N GLY A 276 -11.96 -1.30 0.63
CA GLY A 276 -13.37 -0.92 0.59
C GLY A 276 -14.11 -1.18 1.92
N ALA A 277 -15.42 -1.47 1.84
CA ALA A 277 -16.34 -1.52 2.98
C ALA A 277 -16.24 -2.78 3.89
N GLY A 278 -15.12 -3.50 3.86
CA GLY A 278 -14.90 -4.74 4.63
C GLY A 278 -14.45 -4.51 6.08
N SER A 279 -14.33 -5.57 6.90
CA SER A 279 -13.74 -5.48 8.25
C SER A 279 -12.48 -6.31 8.44
N ASP A 280 -11.58 -5.87 9.32
CA ASP A 280 -10.37 -6.60 9.72
C ASP A 280 -9.45 -7.00 8.55
N ASN A 281 -9.47 -6.26 7.45
CA ASN A 281 -8.62 -6.60 6.31
C ASN A 281 -7.22 -5.99 6.46
N LEU A 282 -6.20 -6.73 6.03
CA LEU A 282 -4.79 -6.32 6.08
C LEU A 282 -4.20 -6.23 4.67
N ILE A 283 -3.61 -5.08 4.34
CA ILE A 283 -2.72 -4.92 3.19
C ILE A 283 -1.32 -4.56 3.69
N GLU A 284 -0.33 -5.37 3.34
CA GLU A 284 1.08 -5.08 3.54
C GLU A 284 1.82 -5.01 2.19
N ILE A 285 2.49 -3.89 1.92
CA ILE A 285 3.34 -3.72 0.74
C ILE A 285 4.75 -3.34 1.18
N ASN A 286 5.74 -4.16 0.85
CA ASN A 286 7.15 -3.92 1.11
C ASN A 286 7.94 -3.91 -0.21
N GLN A 287 8.47 -2.75 -0.61
CA GLN A 287 9.25 -2.62 -1.85
C GLN A 287 10.66 -2.11 -1.56
N GLU A 288 11.67 -2.80 -2.10
CA GLU A 288 13.06 -2.41 -1.98
C GLU A 288 13.72 -2.17 -3.34
N LYS A 289 14.75 -1.33 -3.39
CA LYS A 289 15.55 -0.98 -4.58
C LYS A 289 14.82 -0.04 -5.55
N LYS A 290 14.62 -0.39 -6.83
CA LYS A 290 14.27 0.62 -7.85
C LYS A 290 13.11 0.25 -8.75
N ASN A 291 12.23 1.21 -9.02
CA ASN A 291 11.17 1.13 -10.04
C ASN A 291 10.19 -0.03 -9.85
N ASN A 292 10.01 -0.54 -8.63
CA ASN A 292 9.02 -1.59 -8.41
C ASN A 292 7.61 -0.99 -8.36
N TYR A 293 6.63 -1.73 -8.88
CA TYR A 293 5.22 -1.39 -8.86
C TYR A 293 4.45 -2.45 -8.08
N ALA A 294 3.67 -2.00 -7.09
CA ALA A 294 2.81 -2.85 -6.27
C ALA A 294 1.38 -2.30 -6.27
N TYR A 295 0.41 -3.17 -6.49
CA TYR A 295 -1.01 -2.84 -6.42
C TYR A 295 -1.73 -3.88 -5.56
N ALA A 296 -2.30 -3.44 -4.44
CA ALA A 296 -3.10 -4.28 -3.56
C ALA A 296 -4.51 -3.69 -3.44
N ALA A 297 -5.54 -4.47 -3.72
CA ALA A 297 -6.92 -4.02 -3.55
C ALA A 297 -7.81 -5.08 -2.90
N GLN A 298 -8.50 -4.67 -1.84
CA GLN A 298 -9.53 -5.44 -1.15
C GLN A 298 -10.84 -4.66 -1.22
N ARG A 299 -11.79 -5.08 -2.06
CA ARG A 299 -13.00 -4.26 -2.32
C ARG A 299 -14.11 -4.48 -1.30
N MET A 300 -14.26 -5.71 -0.80
CA MET A 300 -15.27 -6.17 0.14
C MET A 300 -14.73 -7.40 0.88
N GLY A 301 -15.44 -7.87 1.91
CA GLY A 301 -15.06 -9.08 2.65
C GLY A 301 -14.40 -8.80 4.01
N ASN A 302 -14.22 -9.84 4.81
CA ASN A 302 -13.70 -9.71 6.17
C ASN A 302 -12.47 -10.59 6.40
N ASN A 303 -11.50 -10.12 7.19
CA ASN A 303 -10.29 -10.87 7.56
C ASN A 303 -9.43 -11.31 6.36
N ASN A 304 -9.47 -10.57 5.25
CA ASN A 304 -8.63 -10.89 4.11
C ASN A 304 -7.23 -10.26 4.27
N GLU A 305 -6.19 -10.96 3.82
CA GLU A 305 -4.80 -10.51 3.91
C GLU A 305 -4.13 -10.49 2.53
N ILE A 306 -3.53 -9.35 2.18
CA ILE A 306 -2.66 -9.18 1.02
C ILE A 306 -1.26 -8.83 1.51
N SER A 307 -0.26 -9.56 1.05
CA SER A 307 1.15 -9.22 1.25
C SER A 307 1.91 -9.19 -0.07
N ILE A 308 2.50 -8.04 -0.42
CA ILE A 308 3.34 -7.88 -1.60
C ILE A 308 4.74 -7.47 -1.18
N THR A 309 5.72 -8.35 -1.35
CA THR A 309 7.13 -8.08 -1.07
C THR A 309 7.97 -8.13 -2.33
N GLN A 310 8.69 -7.06 -2.65
CA GLN A 310 9.50 -6.93 -3.86
C GLN A 310 10.93 -6.46 -3.55
N HIS A 311 11.92 -7.35 -3.67
CA HIS A 311 13.33 -7.06 -3.41
C HIS A 311 14.14 -6.77 -4.67
N GLY A 312 13.48 -6.58 -5.82
CA GLY A 312 14.10 -6.49 -7.15
C GLY A 312 14.12 -5.08 -7.75
N ASN A 313 14.39 -5.01 -9.06
CA ASN A 313 14.21 -3.78 -9.83
C ASN A 313 13.13 -3.97 -10.90
N ALA A 314 12.25 -2.99 -11.08
CA ALA A 314 11.20 -3.04 -12.11
C ALA A 314 10.23 -4.22 -11.97
N ASN A 315 10.08 -4.79 -10.77
CA ASN A 315 9.11 -5.86 -10.54
C ASN A 315 7.68 -5.29 -10.49
N TYR A 316 6.72 -6.04 -11.01
CA TYR A 316 5.29 -5.75 -10.96
C TYR A 316 4.59 -6.84 -10.15
N GLY A 317 3.89 -6.44 -9.09
CA GLY A 317 3.11 -7.32 -8.23
C GLY A 317 1.71 -6.74 -8.05
N ALA A 318 0.68 -7.52 -8.36
CA ALA A 318 -0.69 -7.11 -8.14
C ALA A 318 -1.48 -8.21 -7.43
N VAL A 319 -2.23 -7.84 -6.38
CA VAL A 319 -3.15 -8.74 -5.69
C VAL A 319 -4.51 -8.06 -5.60
N TYR A 320 -5.54 -8.75 -6.09
CA TYR A 320 -6.93 -8.33 -6.05
C TYR A 320 -7.74 -9.33 -5.23
N GLN A 321 -8.42 -8.86 -4.20
CA GLN A 321 -9.40 -9.63 -3.43
C GLN A 321 -10.76 -8.94 -3.53
N ASN A 322 -11.65 -9.55 -4.30
CA ASN A 322 -13.01 -9.07 -4.52
C ASN A 322 -13.98 -9.98 -3.76
N GLU A 323 -14.45 -9.55 -2.60
CA GLU A 323 -15.36 -10.32 -1.73
C GLU A 323 -14.67 -11.52 -1.03
N GLY A 324 -15.42 -12.31 -0.26
CA GLY A 324 -14.90 -13.47 0.48
C GLY A 324 -14.40 -13.16 1.90
N SER A 325 -14.04 -14.20 2.65
CA SER A 325 -13.51 -14.06 4.02
C SER A 325 -12.29 -14.94 4.28
N TYR A 326 -11.32 -14.45 5.04
CA TYR A 326 -10.08 -15.19 5.38
C TYR A 326 -9.25 -15.63 4.18
N ASN A 327 -9.28 -14.87 3.07
CA ASN A 327 -8.45 -15.16 1.91
C ASN A 327 -7.05 -14.54 2.08
N TYR A 328 -6.03 -15.30 1.70
CA TYR A 328 -4.61 -14.92 1.79
C TYR A 328 -4.01 -14.86 0.39
N GLY A 329 -3.50 -13.69 -0.02
CA GLY A 329 -2.79 -13.48 -1.28
C GLY A 329 -1.39 -12.92 -1.05
N MET A 330 -0.36 -13.70 -1.36
CA MET A 330 1.04 -13.34 -1.11
C MET A 330 1.90 -13.36 -2.38
N ILE A 331 2.67 -12.30 -2.60
CA ILE A 331 3.68 -12.20 -3.67
C ILE A 331 5.06 -11.92 -3.06
N ASP A 332 6.06 -12.80 -3.25
CA ASP A 332 7.50 -12.52 -3.01
C ASP A 332 8.26 -12.53 -4.36
N GLN A 333 8.70 -11.35 -4.80
CA GLN A 333 9.48 -11.20 -6.03
C GLN A 333 10.90 -10.70 -5.78
N ARG A 334 11.87 -11.49 -6.25
CA ARG A 334 13.30 -11.14 -6.24
C ARG A 334 13.84 -11.15 -7.66
N GLY A 335 14.56 -10.09 -8.04
CA GLY A 335 15.26 -10.04 -9.33
C GLY A 335 14.91 -8.82 -10.18
N LYS A 336 14.66 -8.98 -11.48
CA LYS A 336 14.40 -7.85 -12.38
C LYS A 336 13.22 -8.10 -13.31
N ALA A 337 12.27 -7.17 -13.38
CA ALA A 337 11.16 -7.20 -14.33
C ALA A 337 10.28 -8.45 -14.22
N ASN A 338 10.14 -9.03 -13.02
CA ASN A 338 9.18 -10.12 -12.81
C ASN A 338 7.75 -9.56 -12.71
N TYR A 339 6.78 -10.31 -13.20
CA TYR A 339 5.36 -9.99 -13.17
C TYR A 339 4.60 -11.08 -12.40
N ALA A 340 3.88 -10.68 -11.35
CA ALA A 340 3.03 -11.56 -10.57
C ALA A 340 1.66 -10.91 -10.40
N ASN A 341 0.60 -11.66 -10.67
CA ASN A 341 -0.77 -11.26 -10.43
C ASN A 341 -1.52 -12.36 -9.69
N ILE A 342 -2.19 -12.01 -8.59
CA ILE A 342 -3.11 -12.87 -7.85
C ILE A 342 -4.49 -12.21 -7.89
N GLU A 343 -5.49 -12.93 -8.34
CA GLU A 343 -6.89 -12.51 -8.29
C GLU A 343 -7.70 -13.56 -7.53
N GLN A 344 -8.28 -13.15 -6.41
CA GLN A 344 -9.19 -13.96 -5.60
C GLN A 344 -10.56 -13.29 -5.61
N VAL A 345 -11.58 -14.00 -6.09
CA VAL A 345 -12.96 -13.50 -6.20
C VAL A 345 -13.85 -14.38 -5.33
N GLY A 346 -14.36 -13.86 -4.22
CA GLY A 346 -15.20 -14.60 -3.27
C GLY A 346 -14.46 -15.71 -2.52
N GLY A 347 -15.22 -16.73 -2.09
CA GLY A 347 -14.70 -17.89 -1.35
C GLY A 347 -14.32 -17.61 0.12
N GLU A 348 -14.01 -18.68 0.84
CA GLU A 348 -13.49 -18.59 2.21
C GLU A 348 -12.22 -19.44 2.40
N LEU A 349 -11.24 -18.92 3.12
CA LEU A 349 -9.99 -19.62 3.47
C LEU A 349 -9.14 -20.05 2.27
N ASN A 350 -9.19 -19.29 1.16
CA ASN A 350 -8.36 -19.56 0.00
C ASN A 350 -6.95 -18.97 0.16
N TRP A 351 -5.92 -19.74 -0.17
CA TRP A 351 -4.52 -19.35 -0.12
C TRP A 351 -3.92 -19.28 -1.53
N SER A 352 -3.35 -18.13 -1.89
CA SER A 352 -2.58 -17.94 -3.11
C SER A 352 -1.18 -17.41 -2.79
N LEU A 353 -0.15 -18.10 -3.28
CA LEU A 353 1.25 -17.72 -3.10
C LEU A 353 1.99 -17.70 -4.44
N VAL A 354 2.66 -16.59 -4.74
CA VAL A 354 3.56 -16.47 -5.88
C VAL A 354 4.96 -16.07 -5.42
N THR A 355 5.93 -16.96 -5.62
CA THR A 355 7.35 -16.71 -5.36
C THR A 355 8.13 -16.72 -6.67
N GLN A 356 8.75 -15.59 -7.03
CA GLN A 356 9.54 -15.48 -8.27
C GLN A 356 10.96 -14.99 -7.99
N ARG A 357 11.96 -15.75 -8.45
CA ARG A 357 13.38 -15.36 -8.40
C ARG A 357 13.99 -15.40 -9.79
N GLY A 358 14.37 -14.24 -10.34
CA GLY A 358 14.87 -14.25 -11.71
C GLY A 358 14.72 -12.98 -12.50
N LYS A 359 14.58 -13.12 -13.82
CA LYS A 359 14.28 -12.00 -14.71
C LYS A 359 13.10 -12.33 -15.64
N MET A 360 12.15 -11.42 -15.75
CA MET A 360 11.03 -11.53 -16.70
C MET A 360 10.18 -12.79 -16.52
N ASN A 361 10.13 -13.35 -15.30
CA ASN A 361 9.20 -14.43 -15.00
C ASN A 361 7.78 -13.85 -14.86
N LYS A 362 6.78 -14.57 -15.34
CA LYS A 362 5.37 -14.20 -15.32
C LYS A 362 4.56 -15.27 -14.60
N ALA A 363 3.80 -14.88 -13.58
CA ALA A 363 2.93 -15.77 -12.82
C ALA A 363 1.55 -15.13 -12.67
N ASN A 364 0.50 -15.89 -12.98
CA ASN A 364 -0.89 -15.51 -12.77
C ASN A 364 -1.60 -16.59 -11.96
N VAL A 365 -2.26 -16.19 -10.89
CA VAL A 365 -3.11 -17.06 -10.08
C VAL A 365 -4.52 -16.45 -10.04
N LEU A 366 -5.51 -17.22 -10.43
CA LEU A 366 -6.93 -16.88 -10.33
C LEU A 366 -7.64 -17.92 -9.45
N GLN A 367 -8.20 -17.51 -8.33
CA GLN A 367 -9.10 -18.32 -7.51
C GLN A 367 -10.48 -17.67 -7.47
N ASN A 368 -11.47 -18.29 -8.13
CA ASN A 368 -12.84 -17.79 -8.18
C ASN A 368 -13.75 -18.70 -7.35
N GLY A 369 -14.20 -18.24 -6.19
CA GLY A 369 -15.08 -18.97 -5.28
C GLY A 369 -14.35 -20.03 -4.42
N GLY A 370 -15.10 -21.00 -3.94
CA GLY A 370 -14.57 -22.17 -3.23
C GLY A 370 -14.23 -22.02 -1.75
N TYR A 371 -13.77 -23.12 -1.16
CA TYR A 371 -13.43 -23.25 0.27
C TYR A 371 -12.11 -24.01 0.46
N PHE A 372 -11.14 -23.42 1.17
CA PHE A 372 -9.81 -24.04 1.43
C PHE A 372 -9.06 -24.46 0.16
N ASN A 373 -9.03 -23.63 -0.89
CA ASN A 373 -8.20 -23.93 -2.05
C ASN A 373 -6.80 -23.31 -1.90
N THR A 374 -5.75 -24.06 -2.27
CA THR A 374 -4.36 -23.60 -2.29
C THR A 374 -3.86 -23.51 -3.73
N ALA A 375 -3.32 -22.36 -4.11
CA ALA A 375 -2.62 -22.16 -5.37
C ALA A 375 -1.22 -21.59 -5.11
N GLU A 376 -0.18 -22.31 -5.53
CA GLU A 376 1.21 -21.91 -5.34
C GLU A 376 2.01 -21.96 -6.63
N VAL A 377 2.71 -20.87 -6.91
CA VAL A 377 3.64 -20.75 -8.05
C VAL A 377 5.04 -20.40 -7.53
N GLU A 378 6.01 -21.27 -7.80
CA GLU A 378 7.44 -21.01 -7.61
C GLU A 378 8.18 -20.98 -8.95
N GLN A 379 8.81 -19.84 -9.29
CA GLN A 379 9.57 -19.70 -10.53
C GLN A 379 10.99 -19.19 -10.30
N TYR A 380 11.98 -19.98 -10.73
CA TYR A 380 13.40 -19.66 -10.71
C TYR A 380 13.94 -19.55 -12.14
N GLY A 381 14.58 -18.43 -12.50
CA GLY A 381 15.29 -18.32 -13.79
C GLY A 381 14.87 -17.15 -14.67
N GLN A 382 14.61 -17.37 -15.97
CA GLN A 382 14.31 -16.29 -16.92
C GLN A 382 13.13 -16.63 -17.83
N GLU A 383 12.21 -15.68 -18.02
CA GLU A 383 11.12 -15.79 -19.00
C GLU A 383 10.19 -17.02 -18.78
N ASN A 384 10.12 -17.56 -17.56
CA ASN A 384 9.17 -18.63 -17.27
C ASN A 384 7.75 -18.06 -17.11
N GLU A 385 6.74 -18.76 -17.64
CA GLU A 385 5.32 -18.42 -17.54
C GLU A 385 4.56 -19.53 -16.78
N ALA A 386 3.80 -19.12 -15.76
CA ALA A 386 2.99 -20.01 -14.95
C ALA A 386 1.58 -19.44 -14.77
N MET A 387 0.57 -20.29 -14.94
CA MET A 387 -0.83 -19.94 -14.73
C MET A 387 -1.54 -21.00 -13.88
N ILE A 388 -2.18 -20.58 -12.80
CA ILE A 388 -3.10 -21.43 -12.03
C ILE A 388 -4.48 -20.78 -12.05
N THR A 389 -5.49 -21.55 -12.46
CA THR A 389 -6.89 -21.16 -12.37
C THR A 389 -7.67 -22.20 -11.58
N GLN A 390 -8.26 -21.81 -10.46
CA GLN A 390 -9.16 -22.63 -9.65
C GLN A 390 -10.54 -21.99 -9.60
N VAL A 391 -11.59 -22.70 -10.04
CA VAL A 391 -12.98 -22.21 -10.06
C VAL A 391 -13.86 -23.16 -9.25
N ASP A 392 -14.55 -22.61 -8.24
CA ASP A 392 -15.62 -23.27 -7.46
C ASP A 392 -15.24 -24.62 -6.80
N GLY A 393 -13.94 -24.88 -6.61
CA GLY A 393 -13.44 -26.07 -5.92
C GLY A 393 -13.50 -25.99 -4.39
N SER A 394 -13.35 -27.12 -3.71
CA SER A 394 -13.13 -27.19 -2.25
C SER A 394 -11.97 -28.11 -1.93
N PHE A 395 -11.09 -27.71 -1.00
CA PHE A 395 -9.88 -28.46 -0.61
C PHE A 395 -8.97 -28.83 -1.80
N SER A 396 -8.99 -28.03 -2.86
CA SER A 396 -8.21 -28.33 -4.07
C SER A 396 -6.88 -27.58 -4.06
N ASP A 397 -5.85 -28.30 -4.45
CA ASP A 397 -4.45 -27.88 -4.35
C ASP A 397 -3.82 -27.86 -5.74
N ALA A 398 -3.22 -26.73 -6.10
CA ALA A 398 -2.52 -26.53 -7.37
C ALA A 398 -1.11 -25.98 -7.12
N TYR A 399 -0.09 -26.68 -7.61
CA TYR A 399 1.32 -26.29 -7.43
C TYR A 399 2.06 -26.27 -8.78
N ILE A 400 2.72 -25.15 -9.10
CA ILE A 400 3.63 -25.03 -10.24
C ILE A 400 5.02 -24.65 -9.74
N GLY A 401 6.01 -25.51 -10.00
CA GLY A 401 7.43 -25.23 -9.79
C GLY A 401 8.21 -25.25 -11.10
N GLN A 402 8.87 -24.15 -11.44
CA GLN A 402 9.68 -24.04 -12.67
C GLN A 402 11.09 -23.54 -12.37
N GLU A 403 12.10 -24.26 -12.83
CA GLU A 403 13.50 -23.83 -12.81
C GLU A 403 14.10 -23.87 -14.22
N GLY A 404 14.61 -22.72 -14.69
CA GLY A 404 15.33 -22.60 -15.95
C GLY A 404 14.82 -21.46 -16.82
N LYS A 405 14.74 -21.66 -18.14
CA LYS A 405 14.37 -20.59 -19.09
C LYS A 405 13.19 -20.94 -19.97
N SER A 406 12.28 -19.98 -20.16
CA SER A 406 11.19 -20.07 -21.13
C SER A 406 10.31 -21.32 -20.95
N ASN A 407 10.17 -21.80 -19.70
CA ASN A 407 9.23 -22.88 -19.40
C ASN A 407 7.82 -22.30 -19.26
N GLU A 408 6.81 -23.03 -19.74
CA GLU A 408 5.40 -22.69 -19.67
C GLU A 408 4.63 -23.80 -18.94
N ALA A 409 3.84 -23.42 -17.93
CA ALA A 409 3.04 -24.33 -17.14
C ALA A 409 1.65 -23.74 -16.84
N GLU A 410 0.62 -24.55 -17.04
CA GLU A 410 -0.76 -24.18 -16.76
C GLU A 410 -1.49 -25.29 -15.98
N ILE A 411 -2.20 -24.90 -14.93
CA ILE A 411 -3.13 -25.76 -14.18
C ILE A 411 -4.51 -25.11 -14.19
N LEU A 412 -5.51 -25.85 -14.69
CA LEU A 412 -6.92 -25.50 -14.63
C LEU A 412 -7.67 -26.53 -13.79
N GLN A 413 -8.30 -26.08 -12.71
CA GLN A 413 -9.14 -26.88 -11.81
C GLN A 413 -10.53 -26.24 -11.70
N VAL A 414 -11.58 -26.98 -12.06
CA VAL A 414 -12.97 -26.49 -12.05
C VAL A 414 -13.87 -27.50 -11.32
N ASP A 415 -14.65 -27.03 -10.35
CA ASP A 415 -15.63 -27.83 -9.59
C ASP A 415 -15.05 -29.08 -8.92
N ASN A 416 -13.80 -28.99 -8.45
CA ASN A 416 -13.08 -30.11 -7.85
C ASN A 416 -13.25 -30.20 -6.32
N TYR A 417 -13.23 -31.42 -5.78
CA TYR A 417 -13.24 -31.69 -4.35
C TYR A 417 -12.03 -32.51 -3.92
N ALA A 418 -11.17 -31.96 -3.08
CA ALA A 418 -9.97 -32.64 -2.56
C ALA A 418 -9.01 -33.16 -3.65
N SER A 419 -8.92 -32.46 -4.79
CA SER A 419 -8.08 -32.85 -5.92
C SER A 419 -6.75 -32.10 -5.93
N TYR A 420 -5.69 -32.78 -6.35
CA TYR A 420 -4.33 -32.25 -6.41
C TYR A 420 -3.82 -32.20 -7.85
N ALA A 421 -3.30 -31.05 -8.26
CA ALA A 421 -2.59 -30.85 -9.52
C ALA A 421 -1.18 -30.28 -9.25
N GLY A 422 -0.15 -30.89 -9.85
CA GLY A 422 1.23 -30.48 -9.64
C GLY A 422 2.06 -30.52 -10.93
N VAL A 423 2.77 -29.44 -11.22
CA VAL A 423 3.74 -29.35 -12.32
C VAL A 423 5.12 -29.02 -11.77
N ALA A 424 6.13 -29.80 -12.14
CA ALA A 424 7.54 -29.52 -11.87
C ALA A 424 8.36 -29.56 -13.16
N GLN A 425 8.97 -28.44 -13.55
CA GLN A 425 9.79 -28.33 -14.76
C GLN A 425 11.22 -27.89 -14.41
N LEU A 426 12.21 -28.69 -14.81
CA LEU A 426 13.64 -28.40 -14.66
C LEU A 426 14.32 -28.43 -16.02
N GLY A 427 14.64 -27.26 -16.57
CA GLY A 427 15.30 -27.14 -17.87
C GLY A 427 14.77 -25.96 -18.68
N ASN A 428 14.78 -26.05 -20.01
CA ASN A 428 14.37 -24.93 -20.86
C ASN A 428 13.27 -25.32 -21.85
N GLU A 429 12.41 -24.37 -22.21
CA GLU A 429 11.41 -24.53 -23.28
C GLU A 429 10.46 -25.72 -23.06
N ASN A 430 10.22 -26.11 -21.79
CA ASN A 430 9.25 -27.16 -21.48
C ASN A 430 7.83 -26.59 -21.40
N TYR A 431 6.85 -27.36 -21.85
CA TYR A 431 5.42 -27.06 -21.81
C TYR A 431 4.67 -28.11 -20.99
N ALA A 432 3.86 -27.68 -20.02
CA ALA A 432 3.04 -28.56 -19.18
C ALA A 432 1.63 -28.00 -19.00
N TYR A 433 0.62 -28.85 -19.18
CA TYR A 433 -0.79 -28.50 -19.01
C TYR A 433 -1.51 -29.56 -18.17
N ILE A 434 -2.19 -29.15 -17.11
CA ILE A 434 -3.08 -30.02 -16.32
C ILE A 434 -4.48 -29.42 -16.30
N GLU A 435 -5.48 -30.21 -16.63
CA GLU A 435 -6.90 -29.88 -16.52
C GLU A 435 -7.63 -30.92 -15.70
N GLN A 436 -8.35 -30.47 -14.67
CA GLN A 436 -9.24 -31.30 -13.84
C GLN A 436 -10.61 -30.64 -13.74
N PHE A 437 -11.65 -31.34 -14.19
CA PHE A 437 -13.03 -30.87 -14.22
C PHE A 437 -13.96 -31.85 -13.49
N GLU A 438 -14.75 -31.36 -12.53
CA GLU A 438 -15.71 -32.14 -11.74
C GLU A 438 -15.10 -33.42 -11.13
N THR A 439 -13.91 -33.29 -10.53
CA THR A 439 -13.18 -34.44 -9.96
C THR A 439 -13.27 -34.52 -8.43
N SER A 440 -13.18 -35.73 -7.87
CA SER A 440 -13.09 -35.95 -6.41
C SER A 440 -11.91 -36.83 -6.01
N ASN A 441 -11.08 -36.36 -5.08
CA ASN A 441 -9.91 -37.11 -4.56
C ASN A 441 -8.95 -37.58 -5.66
N THR A 442 -8.67 -36.75 -6.66
CA THR A 442 -7.80 -37.10 -7.79
C THR A 442 -6.39 -36.51 -7.64
N PHE A 443 -5.42 -37.14 -8.32
CA PHE A 443 -4.06 -36.64 -8.44
C PHE A 443 -3.66 -36.56 -9.91
N ALA A 444 -3.19 -35.39 -10.34
CA ALA A 444 -2.56 -35.16 -11.64
C ALA A 444 -1.16 -34.55 -11.42
N GLY A 445 -0.13 -35.20 -11.94
CA GLY A 445 1.26 -34.77 -11.78
C GLY A 445 2.06 -34.79 -13.09
N ILE A 446 2.77 -33.70 -13.38
CA ILE A 446 3.72 -33.62 -14.49
C ILE A 446 5.11 -33.29 -13.94
N ILE A 447 6.10 -34.09 -14.30
CA ILE A 447 7.52 -33.85 -13.99
C ILE A 447 8.32 -33.88 -15.30
N GLN A 448 8.97 -32.76 -15.64
CA GLN A 448 9.79 -32.63 -16.84
C GLN A 448 11.21 -32.22 -16.46
N VAL A 449 12.20 -32.98 -16.92
CA VAL A 449 13.63 -32.71 -16.71
C VAL A 449 14.35 -32.78 -18.06
N GLY A 450 14.79 -31.62 -18.57
CA GLY A 450 15.47 -31.48 -19.86
C GLY A 450 14.89 -30.34 -20.71
N ASN A 451 15.02 -30.39 -22.03
CA ASN A 451 14.61 -29.28 -22.90
C ASN A 451 13.49 -29.65 -23.87
N GLY A 452 12.59 -28.72 -24.19
CA GLY A 452 11.60 -28.91 -25.25
C GLY A 452 10.54 -29.98 -24.97
N ASN A 453 10.40 -30.46 -23.72
CA ASN A 453 9.42 -31.49 -23.42
C ASN A 453 8.01 -30.89 -23.33
N ALA A 454 7.00 -31.62 -23.83
CA ALA A 454 5.59 -31.27 -23.78
C ALA A 454 4.78 -32.35 -23.05
N ALA A 455 3.98 -31.95 -22.06
CA ALA A 455 3.14 -32.88 -21.30
C ALA A 455 1.75 -32.32 -21.03
N GLY A 456 0.73 -33.18 -21.14
CA GLY A 456 -0.67 -32.83 -20.88
C GLY A 456 -1.39 -33.89 -20.04
N ILE A 457 -2.11 -33.49 -18.99
CA ILE A 457 -3.01 -34.37 -18.24
C ILE A 457 -4.42 -33.78 -18.23
N GLY A 458 -5.42 -34.56 -18.64
CA GLY A 458 -6.84 -34.24 -18.52
C GLY A 458 -7.58 -35.25 -17.66
N GLN A 459 -8.32 -34.79 -16.66
CA GLN A 459 -9.21 -35.60 -15.82
C GLN A 459 -10.61 -34.97 -15.82
N TYR A 460 -11.61 -35.70 -16.35
CA TYR A 460 -12.97 -35.19 -16.52
C TYR A 460 -14.00 -36.12 -15.88
N GLU A 461 -14.73 -35.65 -14.87
CA GLU A 461 -15.75 -36.41 -14.14
C GLU A 461 -15.20 -37.76 -13.62
N VAL A 462 -14.07 -37.70 -12.92
CA VAL A 462 -13.39 -38.89 -12.37
C VAL A 462 -13.13 -38.76 -10.88
N ASP A 463 -13.25 -39.88 -10.18
CA ASP A 463 -13.00 -39.97 -8.73
C ASP A 463 -11.85 -40.93 -8.41
N ASN A 464 -11.11 -40.64 -7.33
CA ASN A 464 -10.03 -41.50 -6.79
C ASN A 464 -9.00 -41.93 -7.86
N SER A 465 -8.77 -41.08 -8.86
CA SER A 465 -7.96 -41.40 -10.03
C SER A 465 -6.60 -40.72 -10.00
N TYR A 466 -5.59 -41.41 -10.51
CA TYR A 466 -4.18 -41.02 -10.46
C TYR A 466 -3.61 -40.95 -11.89
N ALA A 467 -3.07 -39.80 -12.26
CA ALA A 467 -2.36 -39.58 -13.52
C ALA A 467 -0.97 -38.97 -13.24
N LEU A 468 0.09 -39.58 -13.78
CA LEU A 468 1.46 -39.09 -13.66
C LEU A 468 2.19 -39.19 -15.00
N ILE A 469 2.78 -38.07 -15.44
CA ILE A 469 3.71 -38.02 -16.58
C ILE A 469 5.09 -37.63 -16.06
N GLN A 470 6.11 -38.40 -16.44
CA GLN A 470 7.52 -38.13 -16.15
C GLN A 470 8.35 -38.15 -17.43
N GLN A 471 9.00 -37.05 -17.77
CA GLN A 471 9.84 -36.92 -18.96
C GLN A 471 11.26 -36.55 -18.55
N TYR A 472 12.23 -37.36 -18.94
CA TYR A 472 13.66 -37.15 -18.71
C TYR A 472 14.42 -37.15 -20.04
N GLY A 473 14.81 -35.97 -20.51
CA GLY A 473 15.55 -35.79 -21.76
C GLY A 473 14.97 -34.66 -22.60
N ASP A 474 15.10 -34.75 -23.92
CA ASP A 474 14.80 -33.62 -24.81
C ASP A 474 13.65 -33.95 -25.79
N ASP A 475 12.78 -32.98 -26.08
CA ASP A 475 11.73 -33.08 -27.11
C ASP A 475 10.77 -34.29 -26.94
N ASN A 476 10.48 -34.71 -25.70
CA ASN A 476 9.49 -35.76 -25.45
C ASN A 476 8.08 -35.16 -25.36
N GLU A 477 7.08 -35.89 -25.87
CA GLU A 477 5.67 -35.51 -25.84
C GLU A 477 4.82 -36.61 -25.16
N ALA A 478 4.01 -36.23 -24.17
CA ALA A 478 3.12 -37.16 -23.49
C ALA A 478 1.75 -36.53 -23.16
N VAL A 479 0.68 -37.25 -23.45
CA VAL A 479 -0.69 -36.86 -23.10
C VAL A 479 -1.38 -38.01 -22.37
N SER A 480 -2.04 -37.70 -21.25
CA SER A 480 -2.84 -38.64 -20.48
C SER A 480 -4.24 -38.10 -20.22
N ILE A 481 -5.27 -38.83 -20.64
CA ILE A 481 -6.68 -38.46 -20.45
C ILE A 481 -7.40 -39.57 -19.66
N GLN A 482 -8.12 -39.19 -18.61
CA GLN A 482 -9.02 -40.06 -17.85
C GLN A 482 -10.42 -39.45 -17.80
N ALA A 483 -11.46 -40.20 -18.13
CA ALA A 483 -12.83 -39.70 -18.16
C ALA A 483 -13.88 -40.73 -17.68
N TYR A 484 -14.97 -40.23 -17.09
CA TYR A 484 -16.19 -40.99 -16.77
C TYR A 484 -15.95 -42.30 -16.00
N GLY A 485 -15.34 -42.22 -14.81
CA GLY A 485 -15.05 -43.42 -14.02
C GLY A 485 -14.32 -43.18 -12.72
N GLU A 486 -14.02 -44.26 -12.01
CA GLU A 486 -13.35 -44.22 -10.71
C GLU A 486 -12.10 -45.11 -10.69
N ASN A 487 -11.13 -44.79 -9.83
CA ASN A 487 -9.96 -45.63 -9.54
C ASN A 487 -9.10 -45.94 -10.78
N ASN A 488 -8.97 -44.97 -11.69
CA ASN A 488 -8.10 -45.12 -12.86
C ASN A 488 -6.66 -44.72 -12.52
N VAL A 489 -5.70 -45.47 -13.05
CA VAL A 489 -4.27 -45.21 -12.87
C VAL A 489 -3.60 -45.12 -14.24
N ALA A 490 -3.04 -43.96 -14.58
CA ALA A 490 -2.24 -43.73 -15.78
C ALA A 490 -0.83 -43.24 -15.37
N VAL A 491 0.20 -43.99 -15.75
CA VAL A 491 1.59 -43.61 -15.53
C VAL A 491 2.35 -43.69 -16.85
N THR A 492 2.91 -42.57 -17.28
CA THR A 492 3.79 -42.49 -18.46
C THR A 492 5.17 -42.02 -18.02
N THR A 493 6.20 -42.81 -18.33
CA THR A 493 7.61 -42.44 -18.14
C THR A 493 8.35 -42.49 -19.47
N GLN A 494 8.93 -41.36 -19.87
CA GLN A 494 9.76 -41.23 -21.07
C GLN A 494 11.18 -40.83 -20.67
N ILE A 495 12.17 -41.57 -21.18
CA ILE A 495 13.59 -41.31 -20.98
C ILE A 495 14.27 -41.29 -22.35
N GLY A 496 14.98 -40.21 -22.65
CA GLY A 496 15.66 -40.02 -23.93
C GLY A 496 15.05 -38.88 -24.74
N ALA A 497 14.97 -39.02 -26.06
CA ALA A 497 14.55 -37.93 -26.93
C ALA A 497 13.49 -38.31 -27.96
N GLU A 498 12.68 -37.34 -28.38
CA GLU A 498 11.64 -37.49 -29.41
C GLU A 498 10.64 -38.64 -29.13
N ASN A 499 10.39 -38.99 -27.86
CA ASN A 499 9.41 -40.03 -27.53
C ASN A 499 8.00 -39.43 -27.45
N MET A 500 7.01 -40.12 -28.02
CA MET A 500 5.60 -39.73 -28.01
C MET A 500 4.74 -40.78 -27.29
N SER A 501 3.88 -40.35 -26.37
CA SER A 501 2.92 -41.21 -25.68
C SER A 501 1.55 -40.57 -25.58
N TYR A 502 0.50 -41.32 -25.95
CA TYR A 502 -0.89 -40.94 -25.73
C TYR A 502 -1.59 -42.06 -24.94
N THR A 503 -2.16 -41.73 -23.79
CA THR A 503 -2.93 -42.67 -22.96
C THR A 503 -4.33 -42.13 -22.69
N GLU A 504 -5.36 -42.92 -22.98
CA GLU A 504 -6.76 -42.58 -22.76
C GLU A 504 -7.48 -43.70 -22.01
N GLN A 505 -8.14 -43.38 -20.90
CA GLN A 505 -8.91 -44.33 -20.09
C GLN A 505 -10.35 -43.83 -19.90
N ILE A 506 -11.33 -44.61 -20.37
CA ILE A 506 -12.76 -44.36 -20.13
C ILE A 506 -13.40 -45.56 -19.41
N GLY A 507 -14.03 -45.30 -18.26
CA GLY A 507 -14.58 -46.33 -17.36
C GLY A 507 -13.75 -46.48 -16.08
N SER A 508 -14.02 -47.48 -15.25
CA SER A 508 -13.46 -47.59 -13.89
C SER A 508 -12.42 -48.70 -13.70
N ASN A 509 -11.51 -48.55 -12.74
CA ASN A 509 -10.48 -49.53 -12.37
C ASN A 509 -9.52 -49.87 -13.52
N ASN A 510 -9.27 -48.93 -14.42
CA ASN A 510 -8.35 -49.14 -15.52
C ASN A 510 -6.91 -48.77 -15.12
N THR A 511 -5.92 -49.53 -15.57
CA THR A 511 -4.50 -49.27 -15.33
C THR A 511 -3.73 -49.21 -16.65
N VAL A 512 -3.03 -48.10 -16.89
CA VAL A 512 -2.06 -47.92 -17.99
C VAL A 512 -0.68 -47.62 -17.40
N SER A 513 0.32 -48.36 -17.87
CA SER A 513 1.73 -48.06 -17.60
C SER A 513 2.53 -48.04 -18.90
N VAL A 514 3.05 -46.88 -19.27
CA VAL A 514 3.92 -46.68 -20.44
C VAL A 514 5.34 -46.37 -19.97
N TYR A 515 6.31 -47.12 -20.47
CA TYR A 515 7.74 -46.88 -20.27
C TYR A 515 8.47 -46.84 -21.62
N GLN A 516 8.98 -45.69 -22.01
CA GLN A 516 9.75 -45.50 -23.24
C GLN A 516 11.18 -45.07 -22.90
N ASN A 517 12.17 -45.86 -23.31
CA ASN A 517 13.59 -45.54 -23.13
C ASN A 517 14.32 -45.57 -24.46
N GLY A 518 14.70 -44.39 -24.97
CA GLY A 518 15.45 -44.26 -26.20
C GLY A 518 15.03 -43.07 -27.05
N PHE A 519 15.06 -43.28 -28.37
CA PHE A 519 14.87 -42.23 -29.35
C PHE A 519 13.70 -42.58 -30.27
N GLY A 520 12.73 -41.68 -30.43
CA GLY A 520 11.68 -41.81 -31.43
C GLY A 520 10.63 -42.88 -31.13
N HIS A 521 10.43 -43.29 -29.87
CA HIS A 521 9.38 -44.25 -29.53
C HIS A 521 8.00 -43.61 -29.63
N SER A 522 7.01 -44.36 -30.08
CA SER A 522 5.62 -43.91 -30.12
C SER A 522 4.70 -44.98 -29.53
N SER A 523 3.83 -44.57 -28.60
CA SER A 523 2.81 -45.43 -28.01
C SER A 523 1.45 -44.74 -27.94
N ILE A 524 0.40 -45.49 -28.30
CA ILE A 524 -0.99 -45.07 -28.13
C ILE A 524 -1.69 -46.19 -27.35
N VAL A 525 -2.24 -45.86 -26.18
CA VAL A 525 -2.97 -46.80 -25.34
C VAL A 525 -4.36 -46.23 -25.06
N THR A 526 -5.40 -46.92 -25.53
CA THR A 526 -6.78 -46.55 -25.27
C THR A 526 -7.49 -47.71 -24.57
N GLN A 527 -8.12 -47.44 -23.43
CA GLN A 527 -8.89 -48.42 -22.67
C GLN A 527 -10.34 -47.96 -22.52
N TYR A 528 -11.28 -48.82 -22.96
CA TYR A 528 -12.71 -48.65 -22.73
C TYR A 528 -13.24 -49.78 -21.86
N GLY A 529 -14.03 -49.46 -20.84
CA GLY A 529 -14.66 -50.45 -19.95
C GLY A 529 -13.99 -50.50 -18.57
N ASN A 530 -14.19 -51.59 -17.83
CA ASN A 530 -13.77 -51.69 -16.43
C ASN A 530 -12.70 -52.76 -16.21
N GLY A 531 -11.72 -52.47 -15.35
CA GLY A 531 -10.70 -53.45 -14.92
C GLY A 531 -9.63 -53.75 -15.95
N ASN A 532 -9.44 -52.90 -16.97
CA ASN A 532 -8.45 -53.14 -18.00
C ASN A 532 -7.04 -52.86 -17.48
N THR A 533 -6.04 -53.62 -17.93
CA THR A 533 -4.63 -53.35 -17.66
C THR A 533 -3.85 -53.37 -18.97
N ALA A 534 -3.06 -52.31 -19.22
CA ALA A 534 -2.18 -52.20 -20.37
C ALA A 534 -0.79 -51.77 -19.92
N THR A 535 0.23 -52.46 -20.42
CA THR A 535 1.63 -52.13 -20.16
C THR A 535 2.38 -52.05 -21.49
N VAL A 536 3.01 -50.92 -21.75
CA VAL A 536 3.87 -50.69 -22.92
C VAL A 536 5.28 -50.46 -22.42
N SER A 537 6.25 -51.20 -22.98
CA SER A 537 7.67 -50.97 -22.71
C SER A 537 8.46 -50.99 -24.01
N GLN A 538 9.07 -49.87 -24.37
CA GLN A 538 9.86 -49.70 -25.60
C GLN A 538 11.30 -49.32 -25.24
N TYR A 539 12.25 -49.96 -25.92
CA TYR A 539 13.69 -49.77 -25.73
C TYR A 539 14.39 -49.69 -27.09
N ASN A 540 15.41 -48.86 -27.21
CA ASN A 540 16.33 -48.95 -28.35
C ASN A 540 17.14 -50.27 -28.25
N GLY A 541 17.37 -50.94 -29.38
CA GLY A 541 18.29 -52.07 -29.46
C GLY A 541 19.75 -51.63 -29.35
N PHE A 542 20.56 -52.42 -28.64
CA PHE A 542 22.00 -52.18 -28.41
C PHE A 542 22.83 -52.04 -29.68
#